data_AF-A0A920A144-F1
#
_entry.id   AF-A0A920A144-F1
#
_cell.length_a   1.000
_cell.length_b   1.000
_cell.length_c   1.000
_cell.angle_alpha   90.00
_cell.angle_beta   90.00
_cell.angle_gamma   90.00
#
_symmetry.space_group_name_H-M   'P 1'
#
loop_
_entity.id
_entity.type
_entity.pdbx_description
1 polymer ?
#
loop_
_entity_poly.entity_id
_entity_poly.type
_entity_poly.pdbx_seq_one_letter_code
_entity_poly.pdbx_strand_id
1 'polypeptide(L)'
;MNIKKLIIAALSSVMITSSAAFADGHIMYSVTADNVSEHSSKLTPGMLNMFSAYPETFRMDVYENGGNCTIAPDIAAISQTNGTMINDNEGLELPNAGQVPFPDPTHPQHFVWNYRMYAGTVSAVDRVQTSVTVKADGSITLGQQETSISFPPNPNTKTMYADKNLFALFMQKNLGPPRTAGTVTLVHDFIDSYMQPRKAWQYSPATRRVRRAPDITYDTLTTAGGGIVTVDSYGGFNGAQDRYDWSYEGKQTMIVPLNNDMLSETAVEDTFTPNHPNPDVVRFEERDVHIVHASLKAGTKTPLCFKNFLFLRWTTWNACLS
;
A
#
# COMPACT_ATOMS: atom_id res chain seq x y z
N MET A 1 0.10 -40.17 -12.94
CA MET A 1 -0.23 -38.74 -12.97
C MET A 1 -0.01 -38.19 -11.57
N ASN A 2 1.09 -37.48 -11.34
CA ASN A 2 1.70 -37.27 -10.02
C ASN A 2 1.31 -35.89 -9.44
N ILE A 3 0.67 -35.88 -8.27
CA ILE A 3 0.00 -34.74 -7.60
C ILE A 3 0.99 -33.69 -7.02
N LYS A 4 2.24 -33.65 -7.48
CA LYS A 4 3.32 -32.80 -6.91
C LYS A 4 3.56 -31.45 -7.60
N LYS A 5 2.66 -30.98 -8.46
CA LYS A 5 2.79 -29.66 -9.13
C LYS A 5 1.55 -28.78 -8.94
N LEU A 6 1.09 -28.60 -7.70
CA LEU A 6 0.32 -27.39 -7.38
C LEU A 6 1.35 -26.30 -7.09
N ILE A 7 1.58 -25.44 -8.07
CA ILE A 7 2.36 -24.22 -7.94
C ILE A 7 1.61 -23.35 -6.94
N ILE A 8 2.12 -23.27 -5.71
CA ILE A 8 1.79 -22.18 -4.80
C ILE A 8 2.51 -20.97 -5.39
N ALA A 9 1.81 -20.18 -6.20
CA ALA A 9 2.28 -18.86 -6.57
C ALA A 9 2.24 -18.02 -5.29
N ALA A 10 3.38 -17.87 -4.63
CA ALA A 10 3.55 -16.84 -3.64
C ALA A 10 3.45 -15.51 -4.36
N LEU A 11 2.33 -14.81 -4.22
CA LEU A 11 2.22 -13.41 -4.61
C LEU A 11 3.05 -12.59 -3.63
N SER A 12 4.35 -12.45 -3.91
CA SER A 12 5.18 -11.42 -3.30
C SER A 12 4.89 -10.09 -4.01
N SER A 13 3.89 -9.35 -3.52
CA SER A 13 3.67 -7.97 -3.95
C SER A 13 4.69 -7.06 -3.26
N VAL A 14 5.80 -6.76 -3.95
CA VAL A 14 6.68 -5.67 -3.52
C VAL A 14 6.00 -4.36 -3.92
N MET A 15 5.45 -3.67 -2.93
CA MET A 15 4.93 -2.33 -3.07
C MET A 15 6.10 -1.35 -3.07
N ILE A 16 6.36 -0.72 -4.23
CA ILE A 16 7.35 0.35 -4.34
C ILE A 16 6.59 1.67 -4.45
N THR A 17 6.82 2.55 -3.49
CA THR A 17 6.26 3.91 -3.49
C THR A 17 7.34 4.90 -3.90
N SER A 18 7.05 5.78 -4.87
CA SER A 18 7.83 6.99 -5.10
C SER A 18 7.46 8.04 -4.05
N SER A 19 8.42 8.87 -3.68
CA SER A 19 8.27 9.94 -2.69
C SER A 19 8.84 11.20 -3.29
N ALA A 20 8.21 12.35 -3.08
CA ALA A 20 8.63 13.65 -3.63
C ALA A 20 10.00 14.18 -3.14
N ALA A 21 10.83 13.33 -2.53
CA ALA A 21 12.18 13.66 -2.12
C ALA A 21 13.15 13.23 -3.22
N PHE A 22 13.62 14.21 -4.00
CA PHE A 22 14.71 14.04 -4.96
C PHE A 22 15.94 13.54 -4.21
N ALA A 23 16.30 12.28 -4.46
CA ALA A 23 17.51 11.70 -3.89
C ALA A 23 18.57 11.59 -4.99
N ASP A 24 19.29 12.69 -5.24
CA ASP A 24 20.63 12.59 -5.81
C ASP A 24 21.46 11.69 -4.89
N GLY A 25 22.03 10.61 -5.41
CA GLY A 25 22.82 9.73 -4.57
C GLY A 25 23.65 8.76 -5.38
N HIS A 26 24.87 8.54 -4.90
CA HIS A 26 25.72 7.45 -5.37
C HIS A 26 25.29 6.14 -4.70
N ILE A 27 25.46 5.03 -5.41
CA ILE A 27 25.27 3.69 -4.84
C ILE A 27 26.34 3.50 -3.77
N MET A 28 25.92 3.19 -2.54
CA MET A 28 26.81 2.90 -1.42
C MET A 28 27.34 1.47 -1.52
N TYR A 29 26.44 0.53 -1.82
CA TYR A 29 26.75 -0.86 -2.08
C TYR A 29 25.58 -1.53 -2.80
N SER A 30 25.84 -2.68 -3.40
CA SER A 30 24.83 -3.51 -4.05
C SER A 30 24.71 -4.86 -3.37
N VAL A 31 23.48 -5.30 -3.11
CA VAL A 31 23.19 -6.66 -2.66
C VAL A 31 22.86 -7.52 -3.88
N THR A 32 23.53 -8.66 -3.98
CA THR A 32 23.40 -9.66 -5.04
C THR A 32 23.24 -11.04 -4.39
N ALA A 33 22.97 -12.08 -5.19
CA ALA A 33 22.91 -13.44 -4.67
C ALA A 33 24.22 -13.91 -4.00
N ASP A 34 25.37 -13.37 -4.43
CA ASP A 34 26.68 -13.75 -3.91
C ASP A 34 26.96 -13.23 -2.49
N ASN A 35 26.39 -12.08 -2.12
CA ASN A 35 26.62 -11.44 -0.82
C ASN A 35 25.35 -11.30 0.06
N VAL A 36 24.19 -11.79 -0.39
CA VAL A 36 22.91 -11.67 0.32
C VAL A 36 22.97 -12.19 1.77
N SER A 37 23.79 -13.20 2.04
CA SER A 37 23.97 -13.74 3.40
C SER A 37 24.47 -12.69 4.39
N GLU A 38 25.31 -11.75 3.93
CA GLU A 38 25.88 -10.66 4.75
C GLU A 38 24.81 -9.63 5.14
N HIS A 39 23.75 -9.51 4.35
CA HIS A 39 22.66 -8.54 4.54
C HIS A 39 21.35 -9.17 5.02
N SER A 40 21.32 -10.48 5.24
CA SER A 40 20.10 -11.26 5.49
C SER A 40 19.26 -10.75 6.65
N SER A 41 19.88 -10.21 7.70
CA SER A 41 19.19 -9.61 8.85
C SER A 41 18.46 -8.29 8.53
N LYS A 42 18.75 -7.64 7.40
CA LYS A 42 18.11 -6.39 6.95
C LYS A 42 17.09 -6.62 5.83
N LEU A 43 16.85 -7.88 5.44
CA LEU A 43 16.00 -8.26 4.31
C LEU A 43 14.78 -9.04 4.79
N THR A 44 13.66 -8.87 4.08
CA THR A 44 12.46 -9.67 4.35
C THR A 44 12.59 -11.08 3.77
N PRO A 45 11.81 -12.06 4.25
CA PRO A 45 11.75 -13.38 3.63
C PRO A 45 11.40 -13.32 2.13
N GLY A 46 10.51 -12.40 1.74
CA GLY A 46 10.19 -12.15 0.34
C GLY A 46 11.40 -11.68 -0.48
N MET A 47 12.17 -10.73 0.04
CA MET A 47 13.40 -10.24 -0.62
C MET A 47 14.47 -11.33 -0.73
N LEU A 48 14.67 -12.14 0.32
CA LEU A 48 15.60 -13.27 0.30
C LEU A 48 15.20 -14.31 -0.75
N ASN A 49 13.89 -14.55 -0.92
CA ASN A 49 13.39 -15.44 -1.97
C ASN A 49 13.64 -14.89 -3.37
N MET A 50 13.62 -13.57 -3.57
CA MET A 50 13.94 -12.97 -4.89
C MET A 50 15.38 -13.26 -5.31
N PHE A 51 16.36 -13.14 -4.40
CA PHE A 51 17.75 -13.51 -4.70
C PHE A 51 17.91 -15.00 -5.00
N SER A 52 17.15 -15.86 -4.32
CA SER A 52 17.18 -17.30 -4.56
C SER A 52 16.52 -17.69 -5.89
N ALA A 53 15.45 -17.00 -6.28
CA ALA A 53 14.70 -17.26 -7.51
C ALA A 53 15.38 -16.66 -8.75
N TYR A 54 16.06 -15.52 -8.61
CA TYR A 54 16.63 -14.75 -9.72
C TYR A 54 18.09 -14.33 -9.46
N PRO A 55 19.00 -15.29 -9.18
CA PRO A 55 20.34 -14.97 -8.70
C PRO A 55 21.21 -14.19 -9.70
N GLU A 56 20.93 -14.36 -11.00
CA GLU A 56 21.71 -13.72 -12.08
C GLU A 56 21.21 -12.32 -12.46
N THR A 57 19.96 -11.98 -12.11
CA THR A 57 19.26 -10.80 -12.66
C THR A 57 18.75 -9.85 -11.59
N PHE A 58 18.47 -10.34 -10.37
CA PHE A 58 18.01 -9.51 -9.27
C PHE A 58 19.21 -8.96 -8.48
N ARG A 59 19.22 -7.64 -8.30
CA ARG A 59 20.09 -6.94 -7.35
C ARG A 59 19.31 -5.86 -6.62
N MET A 60 19.85 -5.43 -5.48
CA MET A 60 19.34 -4.28 -4.74
C MET A 60 20.47 -3.26 -4.61
N ASP A 61 20.37 -2.16 -5.34
CA ASP A 61 21.32 -1.05 -5.24
C ASP A 61 20.90 -0.14 -4.08
N VAL A 62 21.75 -0.09 -3.05
CA VAL A 62 21.49 0.64 -1.80
C VAL A 62 22.21 1.97 -1.83
N TYR A 63 21.44 3.04 -1.68
CA TYR A 63 21.92 4.41 -1.75
C TYR A 63 21.93 5.09 -0.38
N GLU A 64 22.54 6.27 -0.31
CA GLU A 64 22.45 7.13 0.86
C GLU A 64 21.01 7.54 1.19
N ASN A 65 20.80 7.99 2.42
CA ASN A 65 19.49 8.44 2.88
C ASN A 65 19.04 9.70 2.13
N GLY A 66 18.09 9.57 1.20
CA GLY A 66 17.54 10.67 0.40
C GLY A 66 16.60 11.62 1.15
N GLY A 67 16.54 11.51 2.48
CA GLY A 67 15.58 12.22 3.32
C GLY A 67 14.32 11.40 3.61
N ASN A 68 13.50 11.95 4.51
CA ASN A 68 12.17 11.43 4.82
C ASN A 68 11.15 12.36 4.16
N CYS A 69 10.00 11.84 3.69
CA CYS A 69 8.88 12.76 3.46
C CYS A 69 8.52 13.43 4.79
N THR A 70 7.80 14.54 4.74
CA THR A 70 7.36 15.28 5.91
C THR A 70 5.86 15.49 5.81
N ILE A 71 5.19 15.50 6.97
CA ILE A 71 3.80 15.94 7.03
C ILE A 71 3.80 17.47 6.99
N ALA A 72 2.79 18.04 6.33
CA ALA A 72 2.65 19.49 6.23
C ALA A 72 2.59 20.16 7.62
N PRO A 73 3.22 21.33 7.83
CA PRO A 73 3.32 21.95 9.16
C PRO A 73 1.99 22.22 9.86
N ASP A 74 0.94 22.53 9.10
CA ASP A 74 -0.43 22.73 9.58
C ASP A 74 -1.03 21.42 10.13
N ILE A 75 -0.85 20.31 9.43
CA ILE A 75 -1.25 18.97 9.89
C ILE A 75 -0.43 18.55 11.11
N ALA A 76 0.87 18.83 11.13
CA ALA A 76 1.71 18.55 12.30
C ALA A 76 1.25 19.34 13.53
N ALA A 77 0.86 20.61 13.37
CA ALA A 77 0.39 21.46 14.46
C ALA A 77 -0.89 20.94 15.15
N ILE A 78 -1.77 20.24 14.42
CA ILE A 78 -2.98 19.62 14.98
C ILE A 78 -2.76 18.18 15.47
N SER A 79 -1.60 17.59 15.20
CA SER A 79 -1.26 16.18 15.52
C SER A 79 -0.40 16.07 16.77
N GLN A 80 -0.83 16.69 17.87
CA GLN A 80 -0.03 16.80 19.11
C GLN A 80 -0.38 15.72 20.15
N THR A 81 -1.56 15.13 20.07
CA THR A 81 -2.05 14.14 21.03
C THR A 81 -2.64 12.95 20.31
N ASN A 82 -2.47 11.77 20.91
CA ASN A 82 -3.10 10.55 20.42
C ASN A 82 -4.62 10.64 20.47
N GLY A 83 -5.27 10.08 19.45
CA GLY A 83 -6.68 9.73 19.50
C GLY A 83 -6.95 8.52 20.39
N THR A 84 -8.21 8.08 20.38
CA THR A 84 -8.67 6.89 21.10
C THR A 84 -9.22 5.87 20.11
N MET A 85 -8.75 4.63 20.18
CA MET A 85 -9.37 3.52 19.46
C MET A 85 -10.68 3.13 20.14
N ILE A 86 -11.73 2.95 19.35
CA ILE A 86 -13.07 2.56 19.81
C ILE A 86 -13.56 1.33 19.04
N ASN A 87 -14.63 0.70 19.53
CA ASN A 87 -15.29 -0.43 18.87
C ASN A 87 -14.31 -1.53 18.46
N ASP A 88 -13.57 -2.06 19.44
CA ASP A 88 -12.56 -3.11 19.26
C ASP A 88 -11.46 -2.78 18.22
N ASN A 89 -11.09 -1.49 18.14
CA ASN A 89 -10.10 -0.92 17.22
C ASN A 89 -10.57 -0.76 15.76
N GLU A 90 -11.86 -0.92 15.49
CA GLU A 90 -12.45 -0.69 14.16
C GLU A 90 -12.89 0.75 13.91
N GLY A 91 -12.75 1.62 14.91
CA GLY A 91 -12.97 3.07 14.79
C GLY A 91 -11.98 3.90 15.61
N LEU A 92 -12.03 5.22 15.37
CA LEU A 92 -11.22 6.22 16.06
C LEU A 92 -12.06 7.42 16.49
N GLU A 93 -11.77 7.93 17.68
CA GLU A 93 -12.11 9.30 18.09
C GLU A 93 -10.84 10.14 18.09
N LEU A 94 -10.85 11.22 17.31
CA LEU A 94 -9.71 12.13 17.15
C LEU A 94 -10.01 13.48 17.82
N PRO A 95 -9.05 14.07 18.58
CA PRO A 95 -9.19 15.39 19.15
C PRO A 95 -9.39 16.49 18.09
N ASN A 96 -8.66 16.40 16.98
CA ASN A 96 -8.72 17.33 15.86
C ASN A 96 -9.06 16.60 14.56
N ALA A 97 -9.87 17.23 13.71
CA ALA A 97 -10.17 16.68 12.38
C ALA A 97 -8.92 16.72 11.50
N GLY A 98 -8.61 15.60 10.83
CA GLY A 98 -7.49 15.53 9.86
C GLY A 98 -6.10 15.38 10.48
N GLN A 99 -5.99 15.25 11.80
CA GLN A 99 -4.71 14.97 12.45
C GLN A 99 -4.21 13.55 12.12
N VAL A 100 -2.90 13.33 12.28
CA VAL A 100 -2.35 11.97 12.42
C VAL A 100 -2.95 11.34 13.69
N PRO A 101 -3.54 10.13 13.60
CA PRO A 101 -4.23 9.52 14.73
C PRO A 101 -3.38 9.33 15.98
N PHE A 102 -2.17 8.81 15.82
CA PHE A 102 -1.29 8.42 16.92
C PHE A 102 0.12 8.98 16.72
N PRO A 103 0.34 10.27 16.99
CA PRO A 103 1.67 10.86 17.02
C PRO A 103 2.64 10.13 17.98
N ASP A 104 2.18 9.47 19.04
CA ASP A 104 3.06 8.65 19.88
C ASP A 104 2.54 7.21 19.96
N PRO A 105 2.85 6.36 18.97
CA PRO A 105 2.25 5.03 18.87
C PRO A 105 2.75 4.10 19.98
N THR A 106 1.85 3.66 20.85
CA THR A 106 2.13 2.75 21.99
C THR A 106 1.53 1.35 21.80
N HIS A 107 0.64 1.16 20.83
CA HIS A 107 0.03 -0.13 20.49
C HIS A 107 0.32 -0.48 19.02
N PRO A 108 0.40 -1.77 18.65
CA PRO A 108 0.68 -2.16 17.26
C PRO A 108 -0.34 -1.58 16.26
N GLN A 109 -1.61 -1.53 16.63
CA GLN A 109 -2.67 -0.96 15.79
C GLN A 109 -2.54 0.56 15.59
N HIS A 110 -1.80 1.28 16.45
CA HIS A 110 -1.55 2.71 16.22
C HIS A 110 -0.78 2.93 14.92
N PHE A 111 0.20 2.06 14.63
CA PHE A 111 0.96 2.11 13.38
C PHE A 111 0.07 1.81 12.16
N VAL A 112 -0.81 0.82 12.29
CA VAL A 112 -1.78 0.45 11.24
C VAL A 112 -2.75 1.59 10.95
N TRP A 113 -3.28 2.24 12.00
CA TRP A 113 -4.17 3.40 11.87
C TRP A 113 -3.49 4.60 11.25
N ASN A 114 -2.26 4.92 11.67
CA ASN A 114 -1.51 6.01 11.08
C ASN A 114 -1.26 5.78 9.60
N TYR A 115 -0.93 4.54 9.22
CA TYR A 115 -0.79 4.15 7.83
C TYR A 115 -2.09 4.28 7.04
N ARG A 116 -3.20 3.73 7.54
CA ARG A 116 -4.52 3.81 6.88
C ARG A 116 -4.99 5.25 6.69
N MET A 117 -4.73 6.12 7.66
CA MET A 117 -5.17 7.52 7.65
C MET A 117 -4.19 8.46 6.96
N TYR A 118 -2.98 8.02 6.61
CA TYR A 118 -1.92 8.88 6.09
C TYR A 118 -2.33 9.65 4.82
N ALA A 119 -3.07 9.00 3.92
CA ALA A 119 -3.57 9.65 2.71
C ALA A 119 -4.49 10.86 3.00
N GLY A 120 -5.15 10.88 4.16
CA GLY A 120 -5.98 11.99 4.63
C GLY A 120 -5.21 13.23 5.11
N THR A 121 -3.87 13.18 5.13
CA THR A 121 -3.04 14.38 5.41
C THR A 121 -3.06 15.39 4.27
N VAL A 122 -3.54 15.00 3.08
CA VAL A 122 -3.92 15.90 1.98
C VAL A 122 -5.44 15.95 1.83
N SER A 123 -5.96 17.03 1.25
CA SER A 123 -7.42 17.23 1.12
C SER A 123 -8.07 16.43 -0.01
N ALA A 124 -7.31 16.18 -1.08
CA ALA A 124 -7.75 15.41 -2.23
C ALA A 124 -6.57 14.82 -3.01
N VAL A 125 -6.85 13.78 -3.79
CA VAL A 125 -5.93 13.16 -4.74
C VAL A 125 -6.67 12.97 -6.05
N ASP A 126 -6.19 13.60 -7.12
CA ASP A 126 -6.60 13.31 -8.49
C ASP A 126 -5.40 12.75 -9.24
N ARG A 127 -5.54 11.55 -9.80
CA ARG A 127 -4.45 10.87 -10.50
C ARG A 127 -4.93 9.99 -11.64
N VAL A 128 -4.04 9.80 -12.61
CA VAL A 128 -4.09 8.66 -13.53
C VAL A 128 -3.10 7.63 -13.01
N GLN A 129 -3.60 6.42 -12.73
CA GLN A 129 -2.78 5.30 -12.32
C GLN A 129 -2.68 4.29 -13.46
N THR A 130 -1.45 3.90 -13.78
CA THR A 130 -1.15 2.81 -14.70
C THR A 130 -0.73 1.59 -13.89
N SER A 131 -1.37 0.45 -14.13
CA SER A 131 -1.01 -0.85 -13.59
C SER A 131 -0.38 -1.68 -14.69
N VAL A 132 0.80 -2.23 -14.43
CA VAL A 132 1.56 -3.01 -15.40
C VAL A 132 1.55 -4.46 -14.95
N THR A 133 1.12 -5.36 -15.83
CA THR A 133 1.22 -6.80 -15.62
C THR A 133 2.18 -7.38 -16.64
N VAL A 134 3.32 -7.87 -16.17
CA VAL A 134 4.30 -8.59 -16.99
C VAL A 134 4.04 -10.09 -16.84
N LYS A 135 3.80 -10.78 -17.96
CA LYS A 135 3.64 -12.24 -17.96
C LYS A 135 5.00 -12.93 -18.03
N ALA A 136 5.01 -14.23 -17.74
CA ALA A 136 6.22 -15.05 -17.80
C ALA A 136 6.88 -15.10 -19.19
N ASP A 137 6.11 -14.85 -20.27
CA ASP A 137 6.60 -14.75 -21.64
C ASP A 137 7.14 -13.34 -21.99
N GLY A 138 7.17 -12.42 -21.02
CA GLY A 138 7.57 -11.03 -21.20
C GLY A 138 6.49 -10.12 -21.79
N SER A 139 5.31 -10.64 -22.15
CA SER A 139 4.24 -9.79 -22.67
C SER A 139 3.67 -8.87 -21.58
N ILE A 140 3.52 -7.59 -21.91
CA ILE A 140 3.01 -6.56 -21.01
C ILE A 140 1.53 -6.31 -21.29
N THR A 141 0.73 -6.24 -20.23
CA THR A 141 -0.65 -5.75 -20.29
C THR A 141 -0.77 -4.53 -19.39
N LEU A 142 -1.30 -3.43 -19.95
CA LEU A 142 -1.52 -2.18 -19.22
C LEU A 142 -2.99 -2.07 -18.80
N GLY A 143 -3.19 -1.85 -17.51
CA GLY A 143 -4.41 -1.28 -16.95
C GLY A 143 -4.23 0.22 -16.74
N GLN A 144 -5.22 1.01 -17.10
CA GLN A 144 -5.22 2.45 -16.80
C GLN A 144 -6.51 2.84 -16.13
N GLN A 145 -6.40 3.71 -15.13
CA GLN A 145 -7.55 4.25 -14.41
C GLN A 145 -7.32 5.69 -14.00
N GLU A 146 -8.40 6.44 -13.96
CA GLU A 146 -8.47 7.74 -13.32
C GLU A 146 -9.05 7.54 -11.92
N THR A 147 -8.45 8.17 -10.92
CA THR A 147 -8.90 8.12 -9.53
C THR A 147 -9.02 9.54 -8.99
N SER A 148 -10.16 9.84 -8.40
CA SER A 148 -10.41 11.07 -7.64
C SER A 148 -10.80 10.68 -6.22
N ILE A 149 -10.07 11.19 -5.23
CA ILE A 149 -10.28 10.94 -3.81
C ILE A 149 -10.41 12.28 -3.10
N SER A 150 -11.43 12.43 -2.26
CA SER A 150 -11.53 13.53 -1.30
C SER A 150 -11.45 12.97 0.12
N PHE A 151 -10.78 13.71 1.00
CA PHE A 151 -10.64 13.38 2.42
C PHE A 151 -11.37 14.42 3.27
N PRO A 152 -12.67 14.22 3.57
CA PRO A 152 -13.47 15.18 4.35
C PRO A 152 -12.88 15.60 5.71
N PRO A 153 -12.17 14.74 6.46
CA PRO A 153 -11.60 15.17 7.74
C PRO A 153 -10.46 16.19 7.62
N ASN A 154 -9.82 16.32 6.44
CA ASN A 154 -8.71 17.24 6.26
C ASN A 154 -9.20 18.71 6.35
N PRO A 155 -8.52 19.59 7.11
CA PRO A 155 -8.96 20.99 7.29
C PRO A 155 -8.95 21.81 6.00
N ASN A 156 -8.16 21.41 5.00
CA ASN A 156 -8.06 22.10 3.71
C ASN A 156 -9.09 21.57 2.68
N THR A 157 -9.97 20.63 3.05
CA THR A 157 -11.02 20.11 2.17
C THR A 157 -12.16 21.12 2.01
N LYS A 158 -12.35 21.60 0.78
CA LYS A 158 -13.38 22.61 0.46
C LYS A 158 -14.82 22.09 0.54
N THR A 159 -15.00 20.80 0.30
CA THR A 159 -16.30 20.12 0.42
C THR A 159 -16.52 19.66 1.86
N MET A 160 -17.26 20.44 2.64
CA MET A 160 -17.69 20.01 3.98
C MET A 160 -18.85 19.02 3.85
N TYR A 161 -18.59 17.76 4.19
CA TYR A 161 -19.62 16.75 4.40
C TYR A 161 -20.15 16.83 5.83
N ALA A 162 -21.44 16.56 6.02
CA ALA A 162 -22.05 16.61 7.36
C ALA A 162 -21.65 15.41 8.24
N ASP A 163 -21.31 14.27 7.63
CA ASP A 163 -20.94 13.06 8.35
C ASP A 163 -19.47 13.08 8.76
N LYS A 164 -19.22 13.25 10.06
CA LYS A 164 -17.87 13.27 10.64
C LYS A 164 -17.19 11.91 10.63
N ASN A 165 -17.94 10.82 10.44
CA ASN A 165 -17.38 9.47 10.36
C ASN A 165 -16.84 9.17 8.95
N LEU A 166 -17.07 10.03 7.97
CA LEU A 166 -16.62 9.81 6.60
C LEU A 166 -15.13 10.11 6.46
N PHE A 167 -14.32 9.07 6.22
CA PHE A 167 -12.88 9.18 6.03
C PHE A 167 -12.52 9.60 4.61
N ALA A 168 -13.04 8.88 3.61
CA ALA A 168 -12.67 9.09 2.22
C ALA A 168 -13.86 8.88 1.28
N LEU A 169 -13.89 9.71 0.23
CA LEU A 169 -14.77 9.55 -0.91
C LEU A 169 -13.91 9.25 -2.12
N PHE A 170 -14.04 8.04 -2.63
CA PHE A 170 -13.18 7.50 -3.66
C PHE A 170 -14.02 7.23 -4.91
N MET A 171 -13.61 7.77 -6.04
CA MET A 171 -14.16 7.45 -7.34
C MET A 171 -13.03 7.00 -8.27
N GLN A 172 -13.24 5.86 -8.92
CA GLN A 172 -12.30 5.31 -9.88
C GLN A 172 -13.03 5.01 -11.19
N LYS A 173 -12.46 5.45 -12.30
CA LYS A 173 -12.93 5.13 -13.64
C LYS A 173 -11.85 4.36 -14.39
N ASN A 174 -12.17 3.17 -14.85
CA ASN A 174 -11.26 2.37 -15.66
C ASN A 174 -11.20 2.97 -17.07
N LEU A 175 -10.00 3.29 -17.54
CA LEU A 175 -9.72 3.79 -18.90
C LEU A 175 -9.35 2.64 -19.85
N GLY A 176 -8.71 1.59 -19.33
CA GLY A 176 -8.34 0.41 -20.08
C GLY A 176 -7.97 -0.77 -19.19
N PRO A 177 -7.92 -2.00 -19.75
CA PRO A 177 -8.09 -2.36 -21.16
C PRO A 177 -9.56 -2.28 -21.65
N PRO A 178 -9.84 -2.39 -22.97
CA PRO A 178 -11.18 -2.19 -23.54
C PRO A 178 -12.31 -2.99 -22.90
N ARG A 179 -12.00 -4.17 -22.34
CA ARG A 179 -12.99 -5.04 -21.67
C ARG A 179 -13.55 -4.42 -20.39
N THR A 180 -12.77 -3.62 -19.68
CA THR A 180 -13.15 -3.02 -18.38
C THR A 180 -13.32 -1.50 -18.46
N ALA A 181 -12.91 -0.88 -19.58
CA ALA A 181 -13.01 0.55 -19.84
C ALA A 181 -14.44 1.08 -19.66
N GLY A 182 -14.56 2.23 -19.00
CA GLY A 182 -15.82 2.89 -18.68
C GLY A 182 -16.54 2.34 -17.44
N THR A 183 -16.04 1.29 -16.80
CA THR A 183 -16.51 0.87 -15.47
C THR A 183 -16.10 1.92 -14.45
N VAL A 184 -17.05 2.34 -13.61
CA VAL A 184 -16.79 3.30 -12.52
C VAL A 184 -17.11 2.66 -11.19
N THR A 185 -16.19 2.76 -10.24
CA THR A 185 -16.38 2.34 -8.85
C THR A 185 -16.42 3.58 -7.97
N LEU A 186 -17.47 3.71 -7.14
CA LEU A 186 -17.61 4.75 -6.13
C LEU A 186 -17.61 4.09 -4.76
N VAL A 187 -16.79 4.59 -3.84
CA VAL A 187 -16.66 4.09 -2.47
C VAL A 187 -16.74 5.25 -1.48
N HIS A 188 -17.57 5.09 -0.46
CA HIS A 188 -17.55 5.90 0.75
C HIS A 188 -16.94 5.04 1.85
N ASP A 189 -15.80 5.50 2.37
CA ASP A 189 -15.07 4.87 3.46
C ASP A 189 -15.24 5.64 4.74
N PHE A 190 -15.46 4.89 5.82
CA PHE A 190 -15.74 5.43 7.14
C PHE A 190 -14.57 5.15 8.09
N ILE A 191 -14.34 6.09 9.02
CA ILE A 191 -13.36 5.97 10.09
C ILE A 191 -13.75 4.77 10.95
N ASP A 192 -14.96 4.80 11.52
CA ASP A 192 -15.56 3.69 12.23
C ASP A 192 -16.34 2.80 11.26
N SER A 193 -15.69 1.71 10.85
CA SER A 193 -16.24 0.74 9.91
C SER A 193 -17.20 -0.25 10.58
N TYR A 194 -17.16 -0.37 11.92
CA TYR A 194 -18.10 -1.17 12.69
C TYR A 194 -19.48 -0.50 12.74
N MET A 195 -19.52 0.81 13.04
CA MET A 195 -20.75 1.60 13.08
C MET A 195 -21.34 1.83 11.70
N GLN A 196 -20.49 2.10 10.70
CA GLN A 196 -20.91 2.33 9.33
C GLN A 196 -19.98 1.59 8.35
N PRO A 197 -20.40 0.42 7.85
CA PRO A 197 -19.56 -0.33 6.92
C PRO A 197 -19.41 0.42 5.59
N ARG A 198 -18.31 0.12 4.89
CA ARG A 198 -18.01 0.64 3.56
C ARG A 198 -19.23 0.59 2.64
N LYS A 199 -19.50 1.71 1.98
CA LYS A 199 -20.59 1.83 1.02
C LYS A 199 -19.99 1.95 -0.38
N ALA A 200 -20.19 0.94 -1.21
CA ALA A 200 -19.68 0.93 -2.56
C ALA A 200 -20.77 0.73 -3.62
N TRP A 201 -20.53 1.32 -4.79
CA TRP A 201 -21.36 1.22 -5.98
C TRP A 201 -20.48 1.02 -7.20
N GLN A 202 -21.01 0.31 -8.20
CA GLN A 202 -20.35 0.12 -9.47
C GLN A 202 -21.30 0.46 -10.61
N TYR A 203 -20.81 1.28 -11.54
CA TYR A 203 -21.43 1.54 -12.83
C TYR A 203 -20.86 0.59 -13.89
N SER A 204 -21.74 -0.06 -14.63
CA SER A 204 -21.38 -0.90 -15.78
C SER A 204 -21.77 -0.21 -17.09
N PRO A 205 -20.84 0.04 -18.02
CA PRO A 205 -21.15 0.65 -19.31
C PRO A 205 -21.99 -0.28 -20.20
N ALA A 206 -21.83 -1.61 -20.06
CA ALA A 206 -22.58 -2.61 -20.82
C ALA A 206 -24.08 -2.59 -20.50
N THR A 207 -24.44 -2.37 -19.23
CA THR A 207 -25.84 -2.33 -18.80
C THR A 207 -26.36 -0.92 -18.56
N ARG A 208 -25.47 0.08 -18.57
CA ARG A 208 -25.74 1.50 -18.23
C ARG A 208 -26.46 1.66 -16.90
N ARG A 209 -26.07 0.86 -15.90
CA ARG A 209 -26.68 0.84 -14.57
C ARG A 209 -25.63 0.96 -13.48
N VAL A 210 -26.00 1.66 -12.41
CA VAL A 210 -25.31 1.68 -11.13
C VAL A 210 -25.93 0.62 -10.22
N ARG A 211 -25.10 -0.18 -9.55
CA ARG A 211 -25.54 -1.18 -8.56
C ARG A 211 -24.72 -1.03 -7.29
N ARG A 212 -25.32 -1.38 -6.15
CA ARG A 212 -24.57 -1.56 -4.89
C ARG A 212 -23.58 -2.71 -5.06
N ALA A 213 -22.36 -2.51 -4.58
CA ALA A 213 -21.26 -3.47 -4.66
C ALA A 213 -20.64 -3.68 -3.25
N PRO A 214 -21.40 -4.29 -2.31
CA PRO A 214 -20.94 -4.47 -0.93
C PRO A 214 -19.74 -5.42 -0.80
N ASP A 215 -19.45 -6.18 -1.85
CA ASP A 215 -18.34 -7.11 -1.99
C ASP A 215 -16.98 -6.43 -2.22
N ILE A 216 -16.92 -5.11 -2.44
CA ILE A 216 -15.64 -4.38 -2.60
C ILE A 216 -14.97 -4.18 -1.24
N THR A 217 -14.48 -5.28 -0.67
CA THR A 217 -13.85 -5.39 0.64
C THR A 217 -12.93 -6.60 0.68
N TYR A 218 -12.00 -6.65 1.64
CA TYR A 218 -11.12 -7.78 1.92
C TYR A 218 -10.44 -8.37 0.67
N ASP A 219 -10.62 -9.67 0.43
CA ASP A 219 -9.96 -10.50 -0.56
C ASP A 219 -10.59 -10.41 -1.97
N THR A 220 -11.56 -9.52 -2.16
CA THR A 220 -12.15 -9.29 -3.48
C THR A 220 -11.10 -8.72 -4.43
N LEU A 221 -10.97 -9.34 -5.59
CA LEU A 221 -10.04 -8.91 -6.62
C LEU A 221 -10.45 -7.57 -7.23
N THR A 222 -9.51 -6.64 -7.27
CA THR A 222 -9.69 -5.37 -7.95
C THR A 222 -9.63 -5.57 -9.46
N THR A 223 -10.60 -4.99 -10.17
CA THR A 223 -10.60 -5.00 -11.65
C THR A 223 -9.39 -4.25 -12.23
N ALA A 224 -8.91 -3.23 -11.51
CA ALA A 224 -7.78 -2.41 -11.89
C ALA A 224 -6.44 -3.14 -11.84
N GLY A 225 -6.21 -3.92 -10.77
CA GLY A 225 -5.00 -4.70 -10.59
C GLY A 225 -5.01 -6.00 -11.40
N GLY A 226 -5.63 -6.02 -12.58
CA GLY A 226 -5.60 -7.17 -13.50
C GLY A 226 -6.18 -8.48 -12.94
N GLY A 227 -6.94 -8.43 -11.84
CA GLY A 227 -7.44 -9.63 -11.16
C GLY A 227 -6.39 -10.36 -10.30
N ILE A 228 -5.30 -9.70 -9.92
CA ILE A 228 -4.26 -10.28 -9.04
C ILE A 228 -4.05 -9.47 -7.74
N VAL A 229 -4.58 -8.26 -7.67
CA VAL A 229 -4.55 -7.40 -6.47
C VAL A 229 -5.91 -7.45 -5.79
N THR A 230 -5.93 -7.75 -4.49
CA THR A 230 -7.16 -7.71 -3.67
C THR A 230 -7.39 -6.32 -3.10
N VAL A 231 -8.60 -6.07 -2.59
CA VAL A 231 -8.93 -4.79 -1.95
C VAL A 231 -8.10 -4.56 -0.68
N ASP A 232 -7.89 -5.58 0.14
CA ASP A 232 -7.12 -5.49 1.39
C ASP A 232 -5.61 -5.32 1.20
N SER A 233 -5.05 -5.75 0.07
CA SER A 233 -3.66 -5.49 -0.30
C SER A 233 -3.45 -4.13 -0.95
N TYR A 234 -4.52 -3.46 -1.38
CA TYR A 234 -4.40 -2.23 -2.14
C TYR A 234 -3.81 -1.12 -1.28
N GLY A 235 -2.63 -0.62 -1.67
CA GLY A 235 -1.87 0.35 -0.87
C GLY A 235 -0.91 -0.31 0.12
N GLY A 236 -1.07 -1.59 0.44
CA GLY A 236 -0.37 -2.28 1.53
C GLY A 236 -1.37 -2.94 2.48
N PHE A 237 -2.16 -2.14 3.20
CA PHE A 237 -3.27 -2.64 4.01
C PHE A 237 -4.51 -1.75 3.86
N ASN A 238 -5.68 -2.33 3.62
CA ASN A 238 -6.92 -1.56 3.49
C ASN A 238 -8.12 -2.31 4.04
N GLY A 239 -8.91 -1.62 4.88
CA GLY A 239 -10.16 -2.15 5.42
C GLY A 239 -10.12 -2.37 6.92
N ALA A 240 -11.00 -3.26 7.38
CA ALA A 240 -11.18 -3.62 8.78
C ALA A 240 -9.98 -4.42 9.31
N GLN A 241 -9.65 -4.23 10.59
CA GLN A 241 -8.56 -4.91 11.28
C GLN A 241 -9.02 -6.22 11.96
N ASP A 242 -10.30 -6.55 11.82
CA ASP A 242 -11.06 -7.56 12.54
C ASP A 242 -10.58 -9.00 12.32
N ARG A 243 -9.89 -9.26 11.21
CA ARG A 243 -9.36 -10.58 10.84
C ARG A 243 -8.02 -10.96 11.47
N TYR A 244 -7.35 -10.01 12.14
CA TYR A 244 -5.95 -10.18 12.57
C TYR A 244 -5.76 -9.91 14.07
N ASP A 245 -4.86 -10.67 14.69
CA ASP A 245 -4.24 -10.37 15.96
C ASP A 245 -2.89 -9.69 15.69
N TRP A 246 -2.71 -8.49 16.25
CA TRP A 246 -1.58 -7.61 15.96
C TRP A 246 -0.58 -7.58 17.11
N SER A 247 0.71 -7.69 16.80
CA SER A 247 1.81 -7.56 17.76
C SER A 247 2.92 -6.66 17.24
N TYR A 248 3.61 -5.96 18.14
CA TYR A 248 4.74 -5.10 17.80
C TYR A 248 6.05 -5.81 18.11
N GLU A 249 6.90 -5.99 17.10
CA GLU A 249 8.18 -6.73 17.22
C GLU A 249 9.37 -5.80 17.47
N GLY A 250 9.14 -4.48 17.48
CA GLY A 250 10.18 -3.50 17.74
C GLY A 250 10.60 -2.73 16.50
N LYS A 251 11.71 -2.03 16.65
CA LYS A 251 12.31 -1.17 15.63
C LYS A 251 13.58 -1.83 15.11
N GLN A 252 13.73 -1.91 13.79
CA GLN A 252 14.86 -2.54 13.12
C GLN A 252 15.29 -1.71 11.92
N THR A 253 16.58 -1.71 11.61
CA THR A 253 17.09 -1.14 10.36
C THR A 253 16.96 -2.18 9.25
N MET A 254 16.17 -1.88 8.23
CA MET A 254 15.88 -2.74 7.09
C MET A 254 16.24 -2.04 5.79
N ILE A 255 16.53 -2.81 4.74
CA ILE A 255 16.67 -2.28 3.38
C ILE A 255 15.28 -2.20 2.75
N VAL A 256 14.84 -1.00 2.38
CA VAL A 256 13.49 -0.76 1.85
C VAL A 256 13.54 0.01 0.53
N PRO A 257 12.61 -0.24 -0.40
CA PRO A 257 12.51 0.58 -1.60
C PRO A 257 11.93 1.96 -1.23
N LEU A 258 12.68 3.03 -1.48
CA LEU A 258 12.29 4.40 -1.16
C LEU A 258 12.86 5.40 -2.17
N ASN A 259 12.21 6.56 -2.34
CA ASN A 259 12.65 7.63 -3.26
C ASN A 259 12.84 7.13 -4.71
N ASN A 260 11.90 6.28 -5.16
CA ASN A 260 11.93 5.63 -6.46
C ASN A 260 11.33 6.50 -7.58
N ASP A 261 11.80 7.74 -7.73
CA ASP A 261 11.25 8.66 -8.74
C ASP A 261 11.54 8.18 -10.17
N MET A 262 12.69 7.53 -10.38
CA MET A 262 13.05 6.91 -11.66
C MET A 262 12.01 5.88 -12.14
N LEU A 263 11.27 5.20 -11.25
CA LEU A 263 10.19 4.31 -11.66
C LEU A 263 9.03 5.04 -12.34
N SER A 264 8.81 6.31 -11.99
CA SER A 264 7.75 7.13 -12.57
C SER A 264 8.20 7.89 -13.82
N GLU A 265 9.50 8.12 -13.97
CA GLU A 265 10.09 8.86 -15.10
C GLU A 265 10.59 7.96 -16.23
N THR A 266 10.83 6.67 -15.95
CA THR A 266 11.27 5.67 -16.92
C THR A 266 10.07 5.11 -17.69
N ALA A 267 10.27 4.83 -18.98
CA ALA A 267 9.26 4.16 -19.81
C ALA A 267 8.92 2.77 -19.26
N VAL A 268 7.66 2.36 -19.36
CA VAL A 268 7.16 1.09 -18.79
C VAL A 268 7.97 -0.12 -19.26
N GLU A 269 8.39 -0.11 -20.52
CA GLU A 269 9.17 -1.18 -21.15
C GLU A 269 10.57 -1.33 -20.54
N ASP A 270 11.13 -0.25 -20.00
CA ASP A 270 12.45 -0.22 -19.38
C ASP A 270 12.36 -0.39 -17.84
N THR A 271 11.18 -0.12 -17.25
CA THR A 271 10.94 -0.26 -15.82
C THR A 271 10.70 -1.70 -15.37
N PHE A 272 9.99 -2.50 -16.17
CA PHE A 272 9.56 -3.83 -15.77
C PHE A 272 10.17 -4.91 -16.65
N THR A 273 10.99 -5.78 -16.08
CA THR A 273 11.52 -6.96 -16.76
C THR A 273 10.65 -8.18 -16.45
N PRO A 274 10.83 -9.31 -17.16
CA PRO A 274 10.25 -10.56 -16.72
C PRO A 274 10.67 -10.87 -15.28
N ASN A 275 9.68 -11.22 -14.45
CA ASN A 275 9.82 -11.69 -13.07
C ASN A 275 10.11 -10.67 -11.96
N HIS A 276 10.79 -9.55 -12.24
CA HIS A 276 11.00 -8.48 -11.24
C HIS A 276 11.14 -7.10 -11.90
N PRO A 277 11.01 -5.98 -11.16
CA PRO A 277 11.33 -4.66 -11.69
C PRO A 277 12.80 -4.57 -12.11
N ASN A 278 13.12 -3.72 -13.08
CA ASN A 278 14.49 -3.50 -13.51
C ASN A 278 15.31 -2.88 -12.36
N PRO A 279 16.37 -3.54 -11.85
CA PRO A 279 17.15 -3.03 -10.74
C PRO A 279 17.83 -1.68 -11.02
N ASP A 280 18.11 -1.35 -12.29
CA ASP A 280 18.72 -0.07 -12.68
C ASP A 280 17.86 1.16 -12.34
N VAL A 281 16.55 0.94 -12.13
CA VAL A 281 15.60 2.02 -11.82
C VAL A 281 14.92 1.84 -10.47
N VAL A 282 15.35 0.84 -9.68
CA VAL A 282 14.87 0.65 -8.31
C VAL A 282 15.96 1.04 -7.32
N ARG A 283 15.67 2.08 -6.56
CA ARG A 283 16.46 2.56 -5.44
C ARG A 283 16.02 1.89 -4.14
N PHE A 284 17.00 1.39 -3.40
CA PHE A 284 16.84 0.95 -2.02
C PHE A 284 17.62 1.84 -1.06
N GLU A 285 17.13 1.96 0.16
CA GLU A 285 17.83 2.69 1.22
C GLU A 285 17.72 1.93 2.54
N GLU A 286 18.74 2.03 3.39
CA GLU A 286 18.61 1.57 4.77
C GLU A 286 17.71 2.52 5.56
N ARG A 287 16.69 1.95 6.20
CA ARG A 287 15.73 2.69 7.01
C ARG A 287 15.37 1.96 8.28
N ASP A 288 15.23 2.77 9.31
CA ASP A 288 14.61 2.37 10.55
C ASP A 288 13.09 2.19 10.36
N VAL A 289 12.64 0.95 10.52
CA VAL A 289 11.23 0.56 10.41
C VAL A 289 10.72 0.00 11.73
N HIS A 290 9.43 0.21 11.98
CA HIS A 290 8.66 -0.45 13.01
C HIS A 290 8.05 -1.72 12.42
N ILE A 291 8.31 -2.86 13.05
CA ILE A 291 7.78 -4.15 12.60
C ILE A 291 6.52 -4.45 13.39
N VAL A 292 5.40 -4.56 12.68
CA VAL A 292 4.12 -4.95 13.24
C VAL A 292 3.69 -6.25 12.57
N HIS A 293 3.58 -7.30 13.37
CA HIS A 293 3.16 -8.61 12.93
C HIS A 293 1.64 -8.74 12.99
N ALA A 294 1.06 -9.38 11.98
CA ALA A 294 -0.35 -9.69 11.92
C ALA A 294 -0.52 -11.20 11.75
N SER A 295 -1.19 -11.81 12.71
CA SER A 295 -1.56 -13.23 12.66
C SER A 295 -3.05 -13.37 12.42
N LEU A 296 -3.45 -14.27 11.52
CA LEU A 296 -4.86 -14.50 11.23
C LEU A 296 -5.56 -15.13 12.43
N LYS A 297 -6.70 -14.55 12.84
CA LYS A 297 -7.56 -15.13 13.87
C LYS A 297 -8.06 -16.50 13.44
N ALA A 298 -8.20 -17.40 14.41
CA ALA A 298 -8.70 -18.75 14.18
C ALA A 298 -10.06 -18.74 13.46
N GLY A 299 -10.21 -19.58 12.44
CA GLY A 299 -11.44 -19.68 11.63
C GLY A 299 -11.53 -18.69 10.46
N THR A 300 -10.62 -17.71 10.38
CA THR A 300 -10.53 -16.78 9.25
C THR A 300 -9.70 -17.37 8.12
N LYS A 301 -10.16 -17.17 6.88
CA LYS A 301 -9.39 -17.51 5.67
C LYS A 301 -9.28 -16.27 4.79
N THR A 302 -8.08 -15.99 4.32
CA THR A 302 -7.81 -15.01 3.26
C THR A 302 -6.77 -15.64 2.33
N PRO A 303 -6.86 -15.41 1.00
CA PRO A 303 -5.84 -15.82 0.05
C PRO A 303 -4.49 -15.14 0.29
N LEU A 304 -4.45 -14.03 1.03
CA LEU A 304 -3.24 -13.28 1.34
C LEU A 304 -2.86 -13.42 2.81
N CYS A 305 -1.84 -14.23 3.07
CA CYS A 305 -1.23 -14.35 4.39
C CYS A 305 -0.21 -13.24 4.60
N PHE A 306 -0.65 -12.00 4.81
CA PHE A 306 0.23 -10.95 5.33
C PHE A 306 0.74 -11.38 6.71
N LYS A 307 2.06 -11.50 6.87
CA LYS A 307 2.67 -11.89 8.15
C LYS A 307 3.28 -10.70 8.86
N ASN A 308 4.09 -9.88 8.16
CA ASN A 308 4.65 -8.67 8.76
C ASN A 308 4.38 -7.44 7.90
N PHE A 309 4.00 -6.36 8.57
CA PHE A 309 3.91 -5.01 8.04
C PHE A 309 5.10 -4.20 8.52
N LEU A 310 5.81 -3.60 7.57
CA LEU A 310 6.93 -2.70 7.84
C LEU A 310 6.41 -1.27 7.75
N PHE A 311 6.48 -0.54 8.86
CA PHE A 311 6.06 0.86 8.93
C PHE A 311 7.28 1.76 9.07
N LEU A 312 7.47 2.66 8.12
CA LEU A 312 8.49 3.70 8.20
C LEU A 312 8.06 4.82 9.16
N ARG A 313 9.05 5.45 9.81
CA ARG A 313 8.86 6.50 10.82
C ARG A 313 7.91 7.60 10.35
N TRP A 314 7.05 8.04 11.27
CA TRP A 314 6.19 9.25 11.40
C TRP A 314 5.67 10.02 10.18
N THR A 315 6.44 10.12 9.11
CA THR A 315 6.23 11.08 8.04
C THR A 315 6.08 10.43 6.67
N THR A 316 6.45 9.15 6.55
CA THR A 316 6.18 8.29 5.39
C THR A 316 5.57 7.00 5.90
N TRP A 317 4.29 7.00 6.21
CA TRP A 317 3.62 5.73 6.50
C TRP A 317 3.43 5.00 5.16
N ASN A 318 4.51 4.43 4.63
CA ASN A 318 4.50 3.51 3.51
C ASN A 318 4.59 2.11 4.10
N ALA A 319 3.57 1.28 3.84
CA ALA A 319 3.58 -0.13 4.20
C ALA A 319 4.36 -0.90 3.13
N CYS A 320 5.48 -1.50 3.51
CA CYS A 320 6.08 -2.58 2.72
C CYS A 320 5.55 -3.91 3.26
N LEU A 321 4.98 -4.71 2.36
CA LEU A 321 4.45 -6.04 2.69
C LEU A 321 5.57 -7.08 2.59
N SER A 322 5.61 -8.01 3.55
CA SER A 322 6.56 -9.13 3.59
C SER A 322 5.88 -10.49 3.67
#